data_AF-A0A0S8CWC3-F1
#
_entry.id   AF-A0A0S8CWC3-F1
#
_cell.length_a   1.000
_cell.length_b   1.000
_cell.length_c   1.000
_cell.angle_alpha   90.00
_cell.angle_beta   90.00
_cell.angle_gamma   90.00
#
_symmetry.space_group_name_H-M   'P 1'
#
loop_
_entity.id
_entity.type
_entity.pdbx_description
1 polymer ?
#
loop_
_entity_poly.entity_id
_entity_poly.type
_entity_poly.pdbx_seq_one_letter_code
_entity_poly.pdbx_strand_id
1 'polypeptide(L)'
;MKLLKQFLVRLSGNFFETLTPKLKTRRAKQKPPPLKLVSRNLHPVASPDPTFQRTANLGHMSALDSALQKGETWLLGLQDPERGFWVEELEADTTLTSEYVMLRRFLDLVDLERERKAVRYLLHTQLEDGGWPIFSGGPADISASVKAYFALKLAGISPDEPVMQRARDLIHRKGGVVQANVFTKITLALFGQYDWRGIPCMPPEIFLAPQWFYFNLYAVSYWSRAVIIPLLIIFAHRPFCAISKEQGIDELFLQPRQEVDYAHVPPLHRDSTLLSWRNFFVWVDGLLRLYEAYPIKALRKKALKSAQTWMIDHMDGEGG
;
A
#
# COMPACT_ATOMS: atom_id res chain seq x y z
N MET A 1 -22.56 -21.32 22.24
CA MET A 1 -21.58 -21.89 23.21
C MET A 1 -20.98 -23.26 22.82
N LYS A 2 -21.53 -24.06 21.90
CA LYS A 2 -20.92 -25.33 21.45
C LYS A 2 -19.72 -25.15 20.48
N LEU A 3 -19.75 -24.12 19.64
CA LEU A 3 -18.64 -23.76 18.72
C LEU A 3 -17.38 -23.30 19.46
N LEU A 4 -17.53 -22.56 20.57
CA LEU A 4 -16.40 -22.09 21.39
C LEU A 4 -15.70 -23.26 22.13
N LYS A 5 -16.46 -24.28 22.55
CA LYS A 5 -15.89 -25.52 23.14
C LYS A 5 -15.16 -26.37 22.10
N GLN A 6 -15.69 -26.50 20.88
CA GLN A 6 -14.99 -27.21 19.80
C GLN A 6 -13.70 -26.51 19.37
N PHE A 7 -13.66 -25.17 19.41
CA PHE A 7 -12.45 -24.41 19.12
C PHE A 7 -11.38 -24.59 20.22
N LEU A 8 -11.77 -24.60 21.50
CA LEU A 8 -10.86 -24.81 22.63
C LEU A 8 -10.30 -26.25 22.72
N VAL A 9 -11.11 -27.27 22.39
CA VAL A 9 -10.65 -28.68 22.36
C VAL A 9 -9.69 -28.94 21.20
N ARG A 10 -9.83 -28.20 20.09
CA ARG A 10 -8.90 -28.30 18.95
C ARG A 10 -7.56 -27.61 19.21
N LEU A 11 -7.52 -26.62 20.11
CA LEU A 11 -6.31 -25.92 20.53
C LEU A 11 -5.49 -26.70 21.57
N SER A 12 -6.12 -27.53 22.43
CA SER A 12 -5.41 -28.33 23.43
C SER A 12 -4.73 -29.58 22.85
N GLY A 13 -5.26 -30.15 21.76
CA GLY A 13 -4.74 -31.38 21.13
C GLY A 13 -3.39 -31.20 20.42
N ASN A 14 -3.09 -29.99 19.93
CA ASN A 14 -1.82 -29.68 19.28
C ASN A 14 -0.75 -29.12 20.25
N PHE A 15 -1.05 -29.06 21.55
CA PHE A 15 -0.21 -28.38 22.54
C PHE A 15 0.89 -29.28 23.17
N PHE A 16 0.87 -30.60 22.95
CA PHE A 16 1.85 -31.52 23.55
C PHE A 16 2.76 -32.29 22.58
N GLU A 17 2.59 -32.17 21.27
CA GLU A 17 3.56 -32.70 20.31
C GLU A 17 4.28 -31.55 19.62
N THR A 18 5.41 -31.12 20.20
CA THR A 18 6.67 -30.69 19.55
C THR A 18 7.39 -29.63 20.39
N LEU A 19 8.05 -30.08 21.46
CA LEU A 19 9.21 -29.40 22.02
C LEU A 19 10.46 -30.24 21.68
N THR A 20 11.35 -29.59 20.93
CA THR A 20 12.71 -29.88 20.38
C THR A 20 13.70 -30.69 21.27
N PRO A 21 14.91 -31.15 20.83
CA PRO A 21 15.76 -30.61 19.73
C PRO A 21 16.65 -31.61 18.93
N LYS A 22 17.20 -31.15 17.78
CA LYS A 22 18.65 -31.22 17.46
C LYS A 22 18.97 -30.54 16.12
N LEU A 23 19.63 -29.38 16.20
CA LEU A 23 20.34 -28.75 15.10
C LEU A 23 21.59 -29.58 14.76
N LYS A 24 21.66 -30.10 13.53
CA LYS A 24 22.92 -30.47 12.88
C LYS A 24 23.04 -29.68 11.58
N THR A 25 23.98 -28.76 11.57
CA THR A 25 24.52 -28.08 10.40
C THR A 25 25.09 -29.10 9.43
N ARG A 26 24.52 -29.18 8.22
CA ARG A 26 25.19 -29.79 7.06
C ARG A 26 24.87 -28.96 5.83
N ARG A 27 25.77 -28.03 5.49
CA ARG A 27 25.81 -27.36 4.18
C ARG A 27 26.14 -28.44 3.14
N ALA A 28 25.17 -28.84 2.33
CA ALA A 28 25.40 -29.57 1.10
C ALA A 28 24.85 -28.69 -0.05
N LYS A 29 25.72 -28.37 -1.01
CA LYS A 29 25.34 -27.68 -2.26
C LYS A 29 24.36 -28.56 -3.03
N GLN A 30 23.06 -28.30 -2.91
CA GLN A 30 22.04 -28.91 -3.77
C GLN A 30 21.86 -28.02 -5.00
N LYS A 31 21.96 -28.62 -6.20
CA LYS A 31 21.54 -27.98 -7.45
C LYS A 31 20.05 -27.60 -7.33
N PRO A 32 19.63 -26.41 -7.79
CA PRO A 32 18.22 -26.07 -7.81
C PRO A 32 17.47 -27.06 -8.71
N PRO A 33 16.26 -27.50 -8.32
CA PRO A 33 15.45 -28.36 -9.17
C PRO A 33 15.08 -27.63 -10.46
N PRO A 34 14.94 -28.34 -11.59
CA PRO A 34 14.50 -27.71 -12.83
C PRO A 34 13.12 -27.08 -12.64
N LEU A 35 12.98 -25.82 -13.05
CA LEU A 35 11.71 -25.09 -12.99
C LEU A 35 10.67 -25.85 -13.82
N LYS A 36 9.64 -26.37 -13.16
CA LYS A 36 8.47 -26.96 -13.82
C LYS A 36 7.47 -25.84 -14.10
N LEU A 37 7.15 -25.62 -15.37
CA LEU A 37 6.00 -24.83 -15.79
C LEU A 37 4.72 -25.42 -15.17
N VAL A 38 4.08 -24.65 -14.28
CA VAL A 38 2.78 -25.00 -13.69
C VAL A 38 1.68 -24.46 -14.58
N SER A 39 1.45 -25.15 -15.70
CA SER A 39 0.25 -24.97 -16.52
C SER A 39 -0.43 -26.34 -16.61
N ARG A 40 -1.41 -26.57 -15.74
CA ARG A 40 -2.34 -27.72 -15.80
C ARG A 40 -3.74 -27.26 -16.21
N ASN A 41 -3.82 -26.39 -17.22
CA ASN A 41 -5.09 -26.16 -17.90
C ASN A 41 -5.21 -27.19 -19.03
N LEU A 42 -5.97 -28.25 -18.79
CA LEU A 42 -6.42 -29.18 -19.83
C LEU A 42 -7.45 -28.44 -20.69
N HIS A 43 -7.01 -27.77 -21.75
CA HIS A 43 -7.94 -27.31 -22.78
C HIS A 43 -8.53 -28.52 -23.50
N PRO A 44 -9.85 -28.58 -23.73
CA PRO A 44 -10.44 -29.64 -24.55
C PRO A 44 -9.89 -29.52 -25.97
N VAL A 45 -9.18 -30.57 -26.41
CA VAL A 45 -8.74 -30.70 -27.80
C VAL A 45 -9.99 -31.04 -28.62
N ALA A 46 -10.53 -30.06 -29.33
CA ALA A 46 -11.52 -30.31 -30.36
C ALA A 46 -10.82 -31.05 -31.52
N SER A 47 -11.26 -32.26 -31.83
CA SER A 47 -10.79 -33.02 -32.99
C SER A 47 -11.19 -32.30 -34.27
N PRO A 48 -10.25 -31.93 -35.15
CA PRO A 48 -10.63 -31.23 -36.36
C PRO A 48 -10.90 -32.17 -37.54
N ASP A 49 -11.82 -31.72 -38.40
CA ASP A 49 -12.25 -32.38 -39.64
C ASP A 49 -11.10 -32.45 -40.69
N PRO A 50 -10.78 -33.63 -41.27
CA PRO A 50 -9.47 -33.87 -41.89
C PRO A 50 -9.30 -33.34 -43.32
N THR A 51 -10.34 -32.81 -43.98
CA THR A 51 -10.29 -32.53 -45.43
C THR A 51 -10.19 -31.05 -45.82
N PHE A 52 -10.34 -30.11 -44.90
CA PHE A 52 -10.20 -28.66 -45.19
C PHE A 52 -8.96 -27.99 -44.55
N GLN A 53 -8.16 -28.73 -43.79
CA GLN A 53 -7.12 -28.16 -42.92
C GLN A 53 -5.71 -28.07 -43.50
N ARG A 54 -5.38 -28.81 -44.57
CA ARG A 54 -3.96 -29.06 -44.87
C ARG A 54 -3.21 -27.87 -45.48
N THR A 55 -3.88 -26.99 -46.21
CA THR A 55 -3.29 -25.78 -46.82
C THR A 55 -3.36 -24.56 -45.91
N ALA A 56 -4.41 -24.40 -45.11
CA ALA A 56 -4.49 -23.36 -44.09
C ALA A 56 -3.49 -23.61 -42.94
N ASN A 57 -3.32 -24.87 -42.48
CA ASN A 57 -2.40 -25.17 -41.38
C ASN A 57 -0.93 -24.90 -41.70
N LEU A 58 -0.46 -25.10 -42.94
CA LEU A 58 0.93 -24.81 -43.31
C LEU A 58 1.26 -23.31 -43.23
N GLY A 59 0.34 -22.45 -43.69
CA GLY A 59 0.48 -20.99 -43.59
C GLY A 59 0.43 -20.52 -42.13
N HIS A 60 -0.50 -21.05 -41.34
CA HIS A 60 -0.63 -20.71 -39.92
C HIS A 60 0.54 -21.20 -39.06
N MET A 61 1.10 -22.40 -39.34
CA MET A 61 2.30 -22.89 -38.65
C MET A 61 3.53 -22.04 -39.01
N SER A 62 3.71 -21.69 -40.29
CA SER A 62 4.82 -20.81 -40.69
C SER A 62 4.74 -19.39 -40.11
N ALA A 63 3.52 -18.86 -39.96
CA ALA A 63 3.29 -17.54 -39.34
C ALA A 63 3.53 -17.58 -37.84
N LEU A 64 3.11 -18.66 -37.16
CA LEU A 64 3.38 -18.88 -35.75
C LEU A 64 4.87 -19.03 -35.47
N ASP A 65 5.58 -19.85 -36.25
CA ASP A 65 7.04 -20.03 -36.11
C ASP A 65 7.78 -18.72 -36.32
N SER A 66 7.36 -17.92 -37.31
CA SER A 66 7.93 -16.59 -37.54
C SER A 66 7.65 -15.63 -36.37
N ALA A 67 6.44 -15.67 -35.79
CA ALA A 67 6.08 -14.85 -34.64
C ALA A 67 6.89 -15.25 -33.38
N LEU A 68 7.06 -16.55 -33.14
CA LEU A 68 7.87 -17.08 -32.05
C LEU A 68 9.33 -16.66 -32.22
N GLN A 69 9.91 -16.83 -33.40
CA GLN A 69 11.30 -16.44 -33.68
C GLN A 69 11.52 -14.94 -33.48
N LYS A 70 10.57 -14.09 -33.92
CA LYS A 70 10.62 -12.64 -33.69
C LYS A 70 10.52 -12.29 -32.21
N GLY A 71 9.60 -12.92 -31.48
CA GLY A 71 9.42 -12.69 -30.05
C GLY A 71 10.64 -13.12 -29.23
N GLU A 72 11.22 -14.28 -29.55
CA GLU A 72 12.45 -14.77 -28.93
C GLU A 72 13.62 -13.83 -29.21
N THR A 73 13.83 -13.45 -30.48
CA THR A 73 14.91 -12.53 -30.86
C THR A 73 14.78 -11.19 -30.15
N TRP A 74 13.55 -10.65 -30.07
CA TRP A 74 13.29 -9.40 -29.39
C TRP A 74 13.55 -9.51 -27.88
N LEU A 75 12.99 -10.52 -27.22
CA LEU A 75 13.15 -10.70 -25.78
C LEU A 75 14.61 -10.97 -25.41
N LEU A 76 15.30 -11.86 -26.11
CA LEU A 76 16.74 -12.09 -25.87
C LEU A 76 17.59 -10.85 -26.17
N GLY A 77 17.16 -10.00 -27.11
CA GLY A 77 17.81 -8.71 -27.39
C GLY A 77 17.68 -7.69 -26.26
N LEU A 78 16.71 -7.84 -25.35
CA LEU A 78 16.55 -7.00 -24.15
C LEU A 78 17.36 -7.48 -22.95
N GLN A 79 17.95 -8.68 -23.03
CA GLN A 79 18.71 -9.24 -21.92
C GLN A 79 20.01 -8.46 -21.71
N ASP A 80 20.32 -8.12 -20.46
CA ASP A 80 21.61 -7.54 -20.11
C ASP A 80 22.73 -8.50 -20.55
N PRO A 81 23.64 -8.08 -21.44
CA PRO A 81 24.59 -8.99 -22.06
C PRO A 81 25.68 -9.48 -21.09
N GLU A 82 25.88 -8.77 -19.97
CA GLU A 82 26.92 -9.13 -18.98
C GLU A 82 26.35 -9.96 -17.82
N ARG A 83 25.15 -9.61 -17.34
CA ARG A 83 24.54 -10.14 -16.12
C ARG A 83 23.34 -11.04 -16.37
N GLY A 84 22.77 -11.03 -17.57
CA GLY A 84 21.73 -11.97 -18.00
C GLY A 84 20.34 -11.73 -17.43
N PHE A 85 20.06 -10.57 -16.81
CA PHE A 85 18.72 -10.21 -16.35
C PHE A 85 17.97 -9.38 -17.39
N TRP A 86 16.67 -9.21 -17.18
CA TRP A 86 15.84 -8.22 -17.89
C TRP A 86 15.46 -7.11 -16.93
N VAL A 87 15.46 -5.87 -17.43
CA VAL A 87 14.96 -4.72 -16.69
C VAL A 87 13.82 -4.13 -17.49
N GLU A 88 12.67 -4.01 -16.83
CA GLU A 88 11.50 -3.35 -17.38
C GLU A 88 10.88 -2.47 -16.32
N GLU A 89 10.06 -1.53 -16.77
CA GLU A 89 9.33 -0.63 -15.90
C GLU A 89 8.26 -1.41 -15.12
N LEU A 90 8.34 -1.37 -13.78
CA LEU A 90 7.28 -1.83 -12.90
C LEU A 90 6.39 -0.63 -12.57
N GLU A 91 5.43 -0.34 -13.45
CA GLU A 91 4.47 0.74 -13.22
C GLU A 91 3.45 0.34 -12.14
N ALA A 92 3.17 1.27 -11.23
CA ALA A 92 2.14 1.15 -10.21
C ALA A 92 1.05 2.19 -10.46
N ASP A 93 0.81 3.09 -9.50
CA ASP A 93 -0.09 4.22 -9.64
C ASP A 93 0.62 5.54 -9.30
N THR A 94 -0.11 6.65 -9.39
CA THR A 94 0.45 7.98 -9.10
C THR A 94 0.70 8.26 -7.63
N THR A 95 0.29 7.37 -6.71
CA THR A 95 0.45 7.59 -5.28
C THR A 95 1.91 7.56 -4.87
N LEU A 96 2.73 6.67 -5.45
CA LEU A 96 4.17 6.60 -5.17
C LEU A 96 4.88 7.89 -5.59
N THR A 97 4.60 8.39 -6.80
CA THR A 97 5.17 9.65 -7.29
C THR A 97 4.72 10.84 -6.44
N SER A 98 3.44 10.87 -6.04
CA SER A 98 2.90 11.92 -5.17
C SER A 98 3.55 11.90 -3.78
N GLU A 99 3.68 10.73 -3.18
CA GLU A 99 4.32 10.54 -1.87
C GLU A 99 5.82 10.80 -1.93
N TYR A 100 6.49 10.55 -3.06
CA TYR A 100 7.88 10.94 -3.26
C TYR A 100 8.06 12.46 -3.19
N VAL A 101 7.22 13.24 -3.89
CA VAL A 101 7.24 14.71 -3.81
C VAL A 101 7.04 15.16 -2.36
N MET A 102 6.04 14.59 -1.68
CA MET A 102 5.80 14.88 -0.26
C MET A 102 6.99 14.51 0.62
N LEU A 103 7.58 13.32 0.46
CA LEU A 103 8.73 12.86 1.23
C LEU A 103 9.94 13.80 1.05
N ARG A 104 10.26 14.19 -0.18
CA ARG A 104 11.37 15.12 -0.46
C ARG A 104 11.11 16.48 0.15
N ARG A 105 9.86 16.95 0.15
CA ARG A 105 9.46 18.18 0.84
C ARG A 105 9.59 18.05 2.36
N PHE A 106 9.14 16.93 2.93
CA PHE A 106 9.21 16.66 4.37
C PHE A 106 10.64 16.61 4.90
N LEU A 107 11.56 16.04 4.12
CA LEU A 107 12.98 15.93 4.46
C LEU A 107 13.79 17.19 4.14
N ASP A 108 13.18 18.22 3.56
CA ASP A 108 13.87 19.41 3.02
C ASP A 108 14.98 19.06 2.01
N LEU A 109 14.69 18.10 1.13
CA LEU A 109 15.60 17.59 0.11
C LEU A 109 15.01 17.71 -1.30
N VAL A 110 14.29 18.79 -1.61
CA VAL A 110 13.63 18.91 -2.93
C VAL A 110 14.68 18.91 -4.07
N ASP A 111 14.47 18.03 -5.05
CA ASP A 111 15.22 18.00 -6.31
C ASP A 111 14.29 18.54 -7.41
N LEU A 112 14.56 19.77 -7.86
CA LEU A 112 13.69 20.49 -8.78
C LEU A 112 13.51 19.78 -10.13
N GLU A 113 14.53 19.06 -10.61
CA GLU A 113 14.42 18.36 -11.89
C GLU A 113 13.56 17.10 -11.75
N ARG A 114 13.71 16.37 -10.64
CA ARG A 114 12.84 15.23 -10.33
C ARG A 114 11.41 15.67 -10.04
N GLU A 115 11.24 16.76 -9.32
CA GLU A 115 9.92 17.34 -9.05
C GLU A 115 9.24 17.77 -10.35
N ARG A 116 9.95 18.45 -11.25
CA ARG A 116 9.43 18.80 -12.58
C ARG A 116 8.98 17.58 -13.39
N LYS A 117 9.74 16.48 -13.34
CA LYS A 117 9.37 15.21 -13.99
C LYS A 117 8.15 14.57 -13.33
N ALA A 118 8.09 14.57 -11.99
CA ALA A 118 6.95 14.07 -11.23
C ALA A 118 5.68 14.87 -11.56
N VAL A 119 5.74 16.21 -11.57
CA VAL A 119 4.64 17.09 -11.96
C VAL A 119 4.17 16.75 -13.38
N ARG A 120 5.08 16.64 -14.34
CA ARG A 120 4.72 16.27 -15.73
C ARG A 120 4.00 14.92 -15.79
N TYR A 121 4.49 13.93 -15.05
CA TYR A 121 3.87 12.61 -14.98
C TYR A 121 2.46 12.67 -14.38
N LEU A 122 2.29 13.38 -13.25
CA LEU A 122 0.98 13.55 -12.61
C LEU A 122 -0.01 14.27 -13.53
N LEU A 123 0.42 15.33 -14.23
CA LEU A 123 -0.44 16.04 -15.18
C LEU A 123 -0.84 15.15 -16.37
N HIS A 124 0.08 14.32 -16.88
CA HIS A 124 -0.16 13.44 -18.01
C HIS A 124 -1.10 12.27 -17.69
N THR A 125 -1.08 11.80 -16.45
CA THR A 125 -1.86 10.64 -15.98
C THR A 125 -3.24 11.01 -15.42
N GLN A 126 -3.61 12.29 -15.43
CA GLN A 126 -4.95 12.71 -15.03
C GLN A 126 -5.99 12.19 -16.03
N LEU A 127 -7.06 11.60 -15.52
CA LEU A 127 -8.20 11.16 -16.31
C LEU A 127 -9.05 12.35 -16.79
N GLU A 128 -9.87 12.12 -17.81
CA GLU A 128 -10.77 13.14 -18.36
C GLU A 128 -11.75 13.70 -17.31
N ASP A 129 -12.15 12.87 -16.33
CA ASP A 129 -13.04 13.27 -15.24
C ASP A 129 -12.36 14.12 -14.15
N GLY A 130 -11.03 14.31 -14.26
CA GLY A 130 -10.21 15.10 -13.34
C GLY A 130 -9.46 14.31 -12.28
N GLY A 131 -9.71 13.00 -12.15
CA GLY A 131 -9.09 12.17 -11.13
C GLY A 131 -7.86 11.40 -11.58
N TRP A 132 -7.36 10.55 -10.67
CA TRP A 132 -6.28 9.61 -10.94
C TRP A 132 -6.68 8.20 -10.53
N PRO A 133 -6.32 7.18 -11.33
CA PRO A 133 -6.61 5.79 -11.00
C PRO A 133 -5.52 5.16 -10.13
N ILE A 134 -5.82 3.99 -9.55
CA ILE A 134 -4.86 3.13 -8.84
C ILE A 134 -4.34 1.96 -9.69
N PHE A 135 -4.76 1.88 -10.95
CA PHE A 135 -4.26 0.93 -11.95
C PHE A 135 -4.58 1.44 -13.36
N SER A 136 -3.81 1.01 -14.35
CA SER A 136 -3.98 1.44 -15.75
C SER A 136 -5.38 1.10 -16.29
N GLY A 137 -6.06 2.08 -16.90
CA GLY A 137 -7.43 1.95 -17.40
C GLY A 137 -8.51 1.90 -16.31
N GLY A 138 -8.16 2.09 -15.04
CA GLY A 138 -9.10 2.14 -13.92
C GLY A 138 -9.87 3.46 -13.81
N PRO A 139 -10.95 3.49 -13.01
CA PRO A 139 -11.65 4.73 -12.70
C PRO A 139 -10.84 5.59 -11.72
N ALA A 140 -11.20 6.87 -11.61
CA ALA A 140 -10.63 7.76 -10.60
C ALA A 140 -10.84 7.21 -9.17
N ASP A 141 -9.75 7.09 -8.42
CA ASP A 141 -9.75 6.79 -6.99
C ASP A 141 -9.59 8.08 -6.18
N ILE A 142 -10.30 8.19 -5.06
CA ILE A 142 -10.27 9.40 -4.25
C ILE A 142 -8.92 9.61 -3.56
N SER A 143 -8.29 8.53 -3.08
CA SER A 143 -7.03 8.62 -2.33
C SER A 143 -5.89 8.98 -3.27
N ALA A 144 -5.84 8.37 -4.45
CA ALA A 144 -4.90 8.74 -5.50
C ALA A 144 -5.09 10.19 -5.95
N SER A 145 -6.34 10.61 -6.19
CA SER A 145 -6.63 11.97 -6.64
C SER A 145 -6.25 13.04 -5.61
N VAL A 146 -6.53 12.81 -4.32
CA VAL A 146 -6.13 13.71 -3.24
C VAL A 146 -4.61 13.81 -3.13
N LYS A 147 -3.88 12.68 -3.21
CA LYS A 147 -2.42 12.68 -3.15
C LYS A 147 -1.81 13.43 -4.35
N ALA A 148 -2.29 13.17 -5.55
CA ALA A 148 -1.83 13.83 -6.77
C ALA A 148 -2.09 15.34 -6.72
N TYR A 149 -3.30 15.75 -6.33
CA TYR A 149 -3.65 17.17 -6.14
C TYR A 149 -2.70 17.84 -5.15
N PHE A 150 -2.50 17.23 -3.98
CA PHE A 150 -1.65 17.81 -2.95
C PHE A 150 -0.17 17.89 -3.39
N ALA A 151 0.34 16.87 -4.08
CA ALA A 151 1.69 16.89 -4.63
C ALA A 151 1.89 17.99 -5.68
N LEU A 152 0.93 18.18 -6.60
CA LEU A 152 0.94 19.27 -7.57
C LEU A 152 0.92 20.65 -6.88
N LYS A 153 0.09 20.79 -5.84
CA LYS A 153 -0.02 22.04 -5.07
C LYS A 153 1.27 22.35 -4.29
N LEU A 154 1.91 21.33 -3.71
CA LEU A 154 3.24 21.47 -3.07
C LEU A 154 4.32 21.90 -4.07
N ALA A 155 4.27 21.41 -5.30
CA ALA A 155 5.16 21.79 -6.39
C ALA A 155 4.83 23.17 -7.02
N GLY A 156 3.84 23.89 -6.47
CA GLY A 156 3.51 25.26 -6.87
C GLY A 156 2.49 25.39 -7.99
N ILE A 157 1.78 24.33 -8.37
CA ILE A 157 0.67 24.42 -9.32
C ILE A 157 -0.51 25.12 -8.64
N SER A 158 -0.99 26.21 -9.27
CA SER A 158 -2.10 27.00 -8.72
C SER A 158 -3.41 26.21 -8.68
N PRO A 159 -4.21 26.30 -7.60
CA PRO A 159 -5.52 25.67 -7.53
C PRO A 159 -6.52 26.19 -8.58
N ASP A 160 -6.23 27.34 -9.20
CA ASP A 160 -7.04 27.94 -10.26
C ASP A 160 -6.75 27.37 -11.65
N GLU A 161 -5.70 26.55 -11.80
CA GLU A 161 -5.43 25.87 -13.06
C GLU A 161 -6.57 24.90 -13.42
N PRO A 162 -6.96 24.80 -14.70
CA PRO A 162 -8.06 23.92 -15.12
C PRO A 162 -7.89 22.46 -14.66
N VAL A 163 -6.64 21.97 -14.64
CA VAL A 163 -6.30 20.62 -14.17
C VAL A 163 -6.63 20.43 -12.68
N MET A 164 -6.37 21.45 -11.85
CA MET A 164 -6.61 21.44 -10.42
C MET A 164 -8.10 21.61 -10.12
N GLN A 165 -8.80 22.48 -10.85
CA GLN A 165 -10.24 22.66 -10.71
C GLN A 165 -11.01 21.36 -10.99
N ARG A 166 -10.70 20.67 -12.10
CA ARG A 166 -11.32 19.37 -12.41
C ARG A 166 -11.07 18.32 -11.31
N ALA A 167 -9.85 18.28 -10.78
CA ALA A 167 -9.48 17.38 -9.68
C ALA A 167 -10.26 17.69 -8.41
N ARG A 168 -10.34 18.96 -8.00
CA ARG A 168 -11.13 19.41 -6.86
C ARG A 168 -12.60 19.02 -7.02
N ASP A 169 -13.18 19.29 -8.19
CA ASP A 169 -14.59 19.00 -8.46
C ASP A 169 -14.87 17.49 -8.40
N LEU A 170 -13.96 16.67 -8.93
CA LEU A 170 -14.05 15.22 -8.80
C LEU A 170 -13.94 14.76 -7.34
N ILE A 171 -12.98 15.29 -6.58
CA ILE A 171 -12.80 14.98 -5.15
C ILE A 171 -14.07 15.34 -4.37
N HIS A 172 -14.68 16.49 -4.67
CA HIS A 172 -15.96 16.90 -4.08
C HIS A 172 -17.10 15.95 -4.44
N ARG A 173 -17.24 15.56 -5.73
CA ARG A 173 -18.22 14.55 -6.15
C ARG A 173 -18.05 13.21 -5.45
N LYS A 174 -16.82 12.86 -5.06
CA LYS A 174 -16.49 11.65 -4.28
C LYS A 174 -16.62 11.83 -2.76
N GLY A 175 -17.15 12.96 -2.29
CA GLY A 175 -17.42 13.21 -0.87
C GLY A 175 -16.31 13.95 -0.11
N GLY A 176 -15.33 14.51 -0.83
CA GLY A 176 -14.24 15.29 -0.27
C GLY A 176 -13.12 14.45 0.36
N VAL A 177 -12.05 15.12 0.77
CA VAL A 177 -10.84 14.49 1.34
C VAL A 177 -11.09 13.56 2.53
N VAL A 178 -12.18 13.77 3.29
CA VAL A 178 -12.57 12.91 4.41
C VAL A 178 -12.91 11.47 4.01
N GLN A 179 -13.22 11.23 2.73
CA GLN A 179 -13.48 9.89 2.19
C GLN A 179 -12.19 9.15 1.77
N ALA A 180 -11.02 9.80 1.81
CA ALA A 180 -9.75 9.16 1.50
C ALA A 180 -9.39 8.04 2.49
N ASN A 181 -8.52 7.12 2.05
CA ASN A 181 -8.05 6.03 2.90
C ASN A 181 -7.13 6.53 4.04
N VAL A 182 -6.85 5.63 4.99
CA VAL A 182 -6.08 5.97 6.19
C VAL A 182 -4.64 6.41 5.88
N PHE A 183 -4.00 5.82 4.88
CA PHE A 183 -2.63 6.20 4.49
C PHE A 183 -2.58 7.62 3.97
N THR A 184 -3.53 8.01 3.13
CA THR A 184 -3.67 9.39 2.64
C THR A 184 -3.87 10.37 3.80
N LYS A 185 -4.74 10.02 4.75
CA LYS A 185 -5.00 10.86 5.93
C LYS A 185 -3.76 11.01 6.81
N ILE A 186 -3.00 9.93 7.02
CA ILE A 186 -1.71 9.97 7.75
C ILE A 186 -0.75 10.91 7.05
N THR A 187 -0.54 10.74 5.74
CA THR A 187 0.35 11.60 4.97
C THR A 187 -0.08 13.06 5.06
N LEU A 188 -1.35 13.38 4.89
CA LEU A 188 -1.86 14.75 5.04
C LEU A 188 -1.69 15.29 6.47
N ALA A 189 -1.86 14.47 7.50
CA ALA A 189 -1.69 14.89 8.90
C ALA A 189 -0.23 15.26 9.22
N LEU A 190 0.75 14.62 8.57
CA LEU A 190 2.17 15.00 8.67
C LEU A 190 2.45 16.42 8.16
N PHE A 191 1.66 16.91 7.19
CA PHE A 191 1.72 18.31 6.70
C PHE A 191 0.69 19.23 7.37
N GLY A 192 0.04 18.73 8.44
CA GLY A 192 -1.05 19.43 9.11
C GLY A 192 -2.20 19.78 8.18
N GLN A 193 -2.46 18.98 7.14
CA GLN A 193 -3.57 19.11 6.18
C GLN A 193 -4.77 18.20 6.49
N TYR A 194 -4.63 17.31 7.48
CA TYR A 194 -5.71 16.52 8.04
C TYR A 194 -5.54 16.40 9.56
N ASP A 195 -6.63 16.17 10.31
CA ASP A 195 -6.57 16.07 11.77
C ASP A 195 -6.35 14.62 12.23
N TRP A 196 -5.42 14.40 13.16
CA TRP A 196 -5.15 13.10 13.78
C TRP A 196 -6.38 12.47 14.47
N ARG A 197 -7.39 13.28 14.83
CA ARG A 197 -8.69 12.80 15.35
C ARG A 197 -9.45 11.92 14.34
N GLY A 198 -9.26 12.14 13.04
CA GLY A 198 -9.88 11.35 11.98
C GLY A 198 -9.09 10.14 11.51
N ILE A 199 -8.03 9.76 12.23
CA ILE A 199 -7.12 8.66 11.89
C ILE A 199 -7.18 7.64 13.03
N PRO A 200 -7.45 6.35 12.77
CA PRO A 200 -7.40 5.31 13.78
C PRO A 200 -6.09 5.30 14.55
N CYS A 201 -6.18 5.18 15.86
CA CYS A 201 -5.07 5.16 16.78
C CYS A 201 -4.29 3.85 16.67
N MET A 202 -2.97 3.94 16.58
CA MET A 202 -2.08 2.78 16.54
C MET A 202 -0.94 2.95 17.54
N PRO A 203 -1.08 2.46 18.78
CA PRO A 203 -0.07 2.61 19.82
C PRO A 203 1.17 1.75 19.50
N PRO A 204 2.40 2.26 19.69
CA PRO A 204 3.62 1.49 19.44
C PRO A 204 3.71 0.21 20.28
N GLU A 205 3.04 0.16 21.43
CA GLU A 205 3.02 -0.98 22.34
C GLU A 205 2.49 -2.27 21.71
N ILE A 206 1.75 -2.20 20.59
CA ILE A 206 1.34 -3.38 19.82
C ILE A 206 2.54 -4.22 19.35
N PHE A 207 3.72 -3.60 19.19
CA PHE A 207 4.96 -4.30 18.87
C PHE A 207 5.34 -5.34 19.92
N LEU A 208 5.00 -5.07 21.18
CA LEU A 208 5.32 -5.94 22.32
C LEU A 208 4.25 -7.00 22.59
N ALA A 209 3.19 -7.05 21.76
CA ALA A 209 2.13 -8.03 21.93
C ALA A 209 2.69 -9.46 21.85
N PRO A 210 2.20 -10.39 22.70
CA PRO A 210 2.69 -11.77 22.69
C PRO A 210 2.24 -12.51 21.42
N GLN A 211 2.96 -13.55 21.02
CA GLN A 211 2.68 -14.28 19.77
C GLN A 211 1.30 -14.96 19.71
N TRP A 212 0.72 -15.30 20.86
CA TRP A 212 -0.64 -15.86 20.92
C TRP A 212 -1.73 -14.80 20.70
N PHE A 213 -1.40 -13.51 20.77
CA PHE A 213 -2.36 -12.43 20.57
C PHE A 213 -2.65 -12.24 19.08
N TYR A 214 -3.93 -12.15 18.73
CA TYR A 214 -4.38 -12.10 17.33
C TYR A 214 -3.80 -10.92 16.54
N PHE A 215 -3.59 -9.76 17.18
CA PHE A 215 -2.99 -8.57 16.54
C PHE A 215 -1.47 -8.49 16.73
N ASN A 216 -0.81 -9.59 17.07
CA ASN A 216 0.64 -9.64 17.05
C ASN A 216 1.16 -9.33 15.64
N LEU A 217 2.18 -8.47 15.53
CA LEU A 217 2.70 -8.04 14.23
C LEU A 217 3.26 -9.20 13.37
N TYR A 218 3.70 -10.31 13.98
CA TYR A 218 4.17 -11.48 13.24
C TYR A 218 3.04 -12.38 12.75
N ALA A 219 1.78 -12.10 13.11
CA ALA A 219 0.61 -12.73 12.52
C ALA A 219 0.19 -12.08 11.18
N VAL A 220 0.72 -10.89 10.85
CA VAL A 220 0.47 -10.21 9.57
C VAL A 220 1.60 -10.42 8.56
N SER A 221 1.31 -10.20 7.27
CA SER A 221 2.27 -10.40 6.18
C SER A 221 3.51 -9.51 6.36
N TYR A 222 4.65 -9.95 5.82
CA TYR A 222 5.92 -9.22 5.98
C TYR A 222 5.87 -7.80 5.39
N TRP A 223 5.26 -7.63 4.21
CA TRP A 223 5.05 -6.31 3.60
C TRP A 223 4.23 -5.39 4.52
N SER A 224 3.20 -5.92 5.18
CA SER A 224 2.41 -5.14 6.15
C SER A 224 3.27 -4.70 7.34
N ARG A 225 4.15 -5.57 7.85
CA ARG A 225 5.08 -5.22 8.93
C ARG A 225 6.03 -4.10 8.54
N ALA A 226 6.59 -4.17 7.34
CA ALA A 226 7.50 -3.15 6.81
C ALA A 226 6.84 -1.75 6.73
N VAL A 227 5.51 -1.69 6.56
CA VAL A 227 4.75 -0.43 6.58
C VAL A 227 4.31 -0.04 8.00
N ILE A 228 3.76 -0.99 8.77
CA ILE A 228 3.18 -0.73 10.09
C ILE A 228 4.25 -0.28 11.09
N ILE A 229 5.41 -0.93 11.11
CA ILE A 229 6.42 -0.67 12.15
C ILE A 229 6.98 0.77 12.10
N PRO A 230 7.36 1.31 10.93
CA PRO A 230 7.70 2.74 10.82
C PRO A 230 6.54 3.65 11.20
N LEU A 231 5.31 3.29 10.82
CA LEU A 231 4.12 4.06 11.21
C LEU A 231 3.94 4.12 12.72
N LEU A 232 4.25 3.06 13.48
CA LEU A 232 4.19 3.12 14.96
C LEU A 232 5.07 4.24 15.55
N ILE A 233 6.26 4.44 14.97
CA ILE A 233 7.16 5.51 15.38
C ILE A 233 6.57 6.87 14.99
N ILE A 234 6.05 6.99 13.77
CA ILE A 234 5.37 8.20 13.29
C ILE A 234 4.16 8.55 14.19
N PHE A 235 3.35 7.59 14.58
CA PHE A 235 2.18 7.81 15.45
C PHE A 235 2.57 8.27 16.85
N ALA A 236 3.69 7.79 17.38
CA ALA A 236 4.19 8.17 18.69
C ALA A 236 4.78 9.59 18.71
N HIS A 237 5.43 10.02 17.62
CA HIS A 237 6.10 11.31 17.54
C HIS A 237 5.30 12.40 16.85
N ARG A 238 4.40 12.03 15.92
CA ARG A 238 3.60 12.91 15.05
C ARG A 238 4.44 14.06 14.48
N PRO A 239 5.53 13.75 13.76
CA PRO A 239 6.39 14.78 13.22
C PRO A 239 5.60 15.64 12.23
N PHE A 240 5.93 16.93 12.20
CA PHE A 240 5.13 17.93 11.49
C PHE A 240 6.00 18.72 10.51
N CYS A 241 5.58 18.77 9.25
CA CYS A 241 6.15 19.61 8.22
C CYS A 241 5.22 20.80 7.96
N ALA A 242 5.69 22.00 8.29
CA ALA A 242 4.95 23.23 8.04
C ALA A 242 4.98 23.58 6.54
N ILE A 243 3.83 23.96 5.99
CA ILE A 243 3.68 24.46 4.62
C ILE A 243 3.00 25.83 4.63
N SER A 244 3.16 26.59 3.55
CA SER A 244 2.49 27.89 3.43
C SER A 244 0.98 27.70 3.27
N LYS A 245 0.18 28.73 3.59
CA LYS A 245 -1.28 28.65 3.50
C LYS A 245 -1.74 28.42 2.05
N GLU A 246 -1.02 29.00 1.10
CA GLU A 246 -1.27 28.88 -0.33
C GLU A 246 -1.08 27.45 -0.83
N GLN A 247 -0.28 26.64 -0.11
CA GLN A 247 -0.05 25.22 -0.40
C GLN A 247 -1.01 24.29 0.35
N GLY A 248 -1.88 24.82 1.22
CA GLY A 248 -2.85 24.03 1.98
C GLY A 248 -3.96 23.42 1.11
N ILE A 249 -4.75 22.49 1.60
CA ILE A 249 -5.81 21.81 0.82
C ILE A 249 -7.21 21.97 1.40
N ASP A 250 -7.47 23.06 2.10
CA ASP A 250 -8.78 23.31 2.73
C ASP A 250 -9.91 23.30 1.69
N GLU A 251 -9.64 23.65 0.43
CA GLU A 251 -10.62 23.58 -0.66
C GLU A 251 -11.03 22.16 -1.06
N LEU A 252 -10.36 21.10 -0.57
CA LEU A 252 -10.76 19.71 -0.81
C LEU A 252 -11.78 19.16 0.21
N PHE A 253 -12.06 19.93 1.27
CA PHE A 253 -13.12 19.60 2.22
C PHE A 253 -14.47 20.15 1.73
N LEU A 254 -15.56 19.44 2.02
CA LEU A 254 -16.92 19.90 1.72
C LEU A 254 -17.46 20.89 2.77
N GLN A 255 -16.78 21.01 3.90
CA GLN A 255 -17.09 21.90 5.00
C GLN A 255 -15.77 22.41 5.62
N PRO A 256 -15.79 23.52 6.38
CA PRO A 256 -14.59 23.99 7.05
C PRO A 256 -13.93 22.88 7.87
N ARG A 257 -12.62 22.73 7.72
CA ARG A 257 -11.87 21.62 8.32
C ARG A 257 -12.02 21.54 9.85
N GLN A 258 -12.19 22.68 10.52
CA GLN A 258 -12.38 22.75 11.98
C GLN A 258 -13.75 22.21 12.41
N GLU A 259 -14.74 22.21 11.52
CA GLU A 259 -16.11 21.76 11.76
C GLU A 259 -16.33 20.29 11.39
N VAL A 260 -15.33 19.61 10.84
CA VAL A 260 -15.42 18.18 10.48
C VAL A 260 -15.61 17.33 11.73
N ASP A 261 -16.75 16.66 11.81
CA ASP A 261 -17.00 15.63 12.81
C ASP A 261 -16.35 14.30 12.40
N TYR A 262 -15.09 14.14 12.82
CA TYR A 262 -14.30 12.96 12.50
C TYR A 262 -14.86 11.65 13.06
N ALA A 263 -15.79 11.68 14.04
CA ALA A 263 -16.43 10.47 14.56
C ALA A 263 -17.48 9.89 13.59
N HIS A 264 -17.95 10.68 12.61
CA HIS A 264 -18.99 10.28 11.66
C HIS A 264 -18.48 10.14 10.22
N VAL A 265 -17.18 10.28 9.99
CA VAL A 265 -16.55 10.04 8.67
C VAL A 265 -15.75 8.74 8.69
N PRO A 266 -15.47 8.12 7.52
CA PRO A 266 -14.63 6.93 7.47
C PRO A 266 -13.21 7.16 8.03
N PRO A 267 -12.59 6.12 8.61
CA PRO A 267 -13.15 4.80 8.90
C PRO A 267 -13.89 4.72 10.26
N LEU A 268 -14.11 5.85 10.95
CA LEU A 268 -14.59 5.89 12.34
C LEU A 268 -16.11 5.96 12.50
N HIS A 269 -16.85 6.19 11.41
CA HIS A 269 -18.31 6.15 11.42
C HIS A 269 -18.83 4.81 11.96
N ARG A 270 -19.91 4.89 12.73
CA ARG A 270 -20.58 3.72 13.33
C ARG A 270 -21.65 3.17 12.39
N ASP A 271 -21.83 1.85 12.44
CA ASP A 271 -22.99 1.21 11.82
C ASP A 271 -24.25 1.49 12.64
N SER A 272 -25.40 1.50 11.96
CA SER A 272 -26.72 1.62 12.59
C SER A 272 -27.04 0.46 13.53
N THR A 273 -26.43 -0.72 13.31
CA THR A 273 -26.57 -1.88 14.17
C THR A 273 -25.56 -1.84 15.32
N LEU A 274 -26.02 -1.92 16.57
CA LEU A 274 -25.14 -1.81 17.75
C LEU A 274 -24.05 -2.88 17.80
N LEU A 275 -24.37 -4.11 17.41
CA LEU A 275 -23.43 -5.24 17.39
C LEU A 275 -22.89 -5.46 15.98
N SER A 276 -21.92 -4.64 15.58
CA SER A 276 -21.15 -4.84 14.35
C SER A 276 -19.65 -4.90 14.67
N TRP A 277 -18.89 -5.63 13.83
CA TRP A 277 -17.43 -5.65 13.95
C TRP A 277 -16.82 -4.25 13.82
N ARG A 278 -17.40 -3.39 12.97
CA ARG A 278 -16.99 -1.99 12.85
C ARG A 278 -17.17 -1.24 14.16
N ASN A 279 -18.35 -1.33 14.77
CA ASN A 279 -18.64 -0.66 16.05
C ASN A 279 -17.73 -1.17 17.18
N PHE A 280 -17.39 -2.46 17.19
CA PHE A 280 -16.37 -3.00 18.10
C PHE A 280 -15.01 -2.33 17.89
N PHE A 281 -14.52 -2.24 16.66
CA PHE A 281 -13.21 -1.61 16.38
C PHE A 281 -13.22 -0.10 16.64
N VAL A 282 -14.32 0.61 16.40
CA VAL A 282 -14.49 2.03 16.77
C VAL A 282 -14.45 2.21 18.29
N TRP A 283 -15.04 1.28 19.05
CA TRP A 283 -14.94 1.30 20.51
C TRP A 283 -13.52 1.01 21.01
N VAL A 284 -12.84 0.02 20.43
CA VAL A 284 -11.42 -0.26 20.71
C VAL A 284 -10.56 0.98 20.41
N ASP A 285 -10.77 1.63 19.27
CA ASP A 285 -10.09 2.88 18.91
C ASP A 285 -10.29 3.96 19.98
N GLY A 286 -11.50 4.12 20.50
CA GLY A 286 -11.80 5.04 21.61
C GLY A 286 -11.00 4.72 22.88
N LEU A 287 -10.87 3.45 23.25
CA LEU A 287 -10.03 3.03 24.37
C LEU A 287 -8.54 3.28 24.12
N LEU A 288 -8.06 3.02 22.91
CA LEU A 288 -6.68 3.25 22.52
C LEU A 288 -6.35 4.76 22.55
N ARG A 289 -7.28 5.63 22.15
CA ARG A 289 -7.12 7.09 22.28
C ARG A 289 -7.03 7.54 23.73
N LEU A 290 -7.83 6.95 24.61
CA LEU A 290 -7.74 7.23 26.05
C LEU A 290 -6.37 6.80 26.60
N TYR A 291 -5.86 5.64 26.17
CA TYR A 291 -4.52 5.19 26.50
C TYR A 291 -3.42 6.12 25.96
N GLU A 292 -3.55 6.59 24.71
CA GLU A 292 -2.61 7.53 24.10
C GLU A 292 -2.52 8.88 24.83
N ALA A 293 -3.60 9.31 25.49
CA ALA A 293 -3.56 10.52 26.31
C ALA A 293 -2.64 10.34 27.55
N TYR A 294 -2.53 9.11 28.06
CA TYR A 294 -1.76 8.81 29.27
C TYR A 294 -1.01 7.47 29.15
N PRO A 295 0.01 7.39 28.28
CA PRO A 295 0.68 6.13 28.00
C PRO A 295 1.63 5.71 29.12
N ILE A 296 1.83 4.40 29.26
CA ILE A 296 2.82 3.85 30.18
C ILE A 296 4.21 4.10 29.59
N LYS A 297 4.87 5.16 30.05
CA LYS A 297 6.15 5.67 29.48
C LYS A 297 7.23 4.60 29.32
N ALA A 298 7.38 3.69 30.29
CA ALA A 298 8.36 2.62 30.24
C ALA A 298 8.05 1.61 29.12
N LEU A 299 6.76 1.27 28.95
CA LEU A 299 6.30 0.36 27.90
C LEU A 299 6.47 1.00 26.52
N ARG A 300 6.10 2.28 26.40
CA ARG A 300 6.30 3.09 25.19
C ARG A 300 7.76 3.12 24.74
N LYS A 301 8.66 3.46 25.68
CA LYS A 301 10.09 3.52 25.41
C LYS A 301 10.64 2.17 24.94
N LYS A 302 10.19 1.08 25.57
CA LYS A 302 10.58 -0.28 25.16
C LYS A 302 10.07 -0.61 23.77
N ALA A 303 8.79 -0.31 23.49
CA ALA A 303 8.16 -0.59 22.21
C ALA A 303 8.82 0.18 21.05
N LEU A 304 9.07 1.48 21.24
CA LEU A 304 9.78 2.31 20.26
C LEU A 304 11.20 1.83 20.02
N LYS A 305 11.94 1.45 21.07
CA LYS A 305 13.28 0.87 20.92
C LYS A 305 13.23 -0.43 20.11
N SER A 306 12.26 -1.31 20.38
CA SER A 306 12.10 -2.56 19.62
C SER A 306 11.72 -2.31 18.15
N ALA A 307 10.83 -1.35 17.88
CA ALA A 307 10.49 -0.95 16.52
C ALA A 307 11.70 -0.36 15.76
N GLN A 308 12.47 0.52 16.42
CA GLN A 308 13.68 1.10 15.86
C GLN A 308 14.75 0.05 15.55
N THR A 309 15.05 -0.84 16.50
CA THR A 309 16.00 -1.94 16.27
C THR A 309 15.54 -2.82 15.11
N TRP A 310 14.27 -3.19 15.07
CA TRP A 310 13.72 -3.96 13.96
C TRP A 310 13.92 -3.25 12.62
N MET A 311 13.67 -1.95 12.54
CA MET A 311 13.88 -1.19 11.30
C MET A 311 15.34 -1.20 10.87
N ILE A 312 16.28 -0.88 11.77
CA ILE A 312 17.71 -0.86 11.45
C ILE A 312 18.18 -2.24 10.97
N ASP A 313 17.82 -3.30 11.68
CA ASP A 313 18.19 -4.68 11.33
C ASP A 313 17.66 -5.12 9.94
N HIS A 314 16.57 -4.50 9.46
CA HIS A 314 15.95 -4.82 8.16
C HIS A 314 16.29 -3.80 7.06
N MET A 315 17.03 -2.74 7.38
CA MET A 315 17.57 -1.78 6.43
C MET A 315 19.03 -2.08 6.04
N ASP A 316 19.68 -3.04 6.69
CA ASP A 316 21.06 -3.45 6.39
C ASP A 316 21.15 -4.10 4.99
N GLY A 317 21.81 -3.43 4.04
CA GLY A 317 22.04 -3.91 2.67
C GLY A 317 22.14 -2.78 1.63
N GLU A 318 22.21 -3.14 0.35
CA GLU A 318 22.15 -2.18 -0.78
C GLU A 318 20.71 -1.92 -1.27
N GLY A 319 19.69 -2.49 -0.60
CA GLY A 319 18.27 -2.39 -0.98
C GLY A 319 17.43 -1.66 0.09
N GLY A 320 16.36 -0.99 -0.37
CA GLY A 320 15.49 -0.14 0.45
C GLY A 320 14.44 -0.84 1.29
#